data_AF-A0A4R9AU91-F1
#
_entry.id   AF-A0A4R9AU91-F1
#
_cell.length_a   1.000
_cell.length_b   1.000
_cell.length_c   1.000
_cell.angle_alpha   90.00
_cell.angle_beta   90.00
_cell.angle_gamma   90.00
#
_symmetry.space_group_name_H-M   'P 1'
#
loop_
_entity.id
_entity.type
_entity.pdbx_description
1 polymer ?
#
loop_
_entity_poly.entity_id
_entity_poly.type
_entity_poly.pdbx_seq_one_letter_code
_entity_poly.pdbx_strand_id
1 'polypeptide(L)'
;MHEGDINVTKAGTVLSGLDVRGLVKISAPNVTIENSIIRGRAMNGPGALIDNLGGYSNLVVTDTELSPSTASPDANGIYGYNFTATRLNINNVIDGIHITGSNVSVRDSWIHDHMHYRTDPNQGGSPSHDDGIQVQAGNNVSVTGSRLTDSHSAAVQITQDRGAVSNFTFSDNFADGGACTVNIAEKSYGPIRGATITDNSFGRDSRLANCAVIAPTTTKIDFAHNYFVPDDTLVAIKKG
;
A
#
# COMPACT_ATOMS: atom_id res chain seq x y z
N MET A 1 17.82 18.42 6.97
CA MET A 1 16.76 18.85 6.05
C MET A 1 17.35 18.96 4.64
N HIS A 2 16.69 18.39 3.64
CA HIS A 2 17.03 18.44 2.22
C HIS A 2 15.87 19.10 1.48
N GLU A 3 16.18 20.11 0.67
CA GLU A 3 15.20 20.84 -0.14
C GLU A 3 15.27 20.38 -1.59
N GLY A 4 14.12 20.04 -2.17
CA GLY A 4 14.02 19.60 -3.56
C GLY A 4 13.99 18.09 -3.75
N ASP A 5 13.75 17.70 -5.00
CA ASP A 5 13.60 16.31 -5.40
C ASP A 5 14.96 15.61 -5.47
N ILE A 6 15.02 14.36 -5.01
CA ILE A 6 16.21 13.51 -5.05
C ILE A 6 16.02 12.47 -6.15
N ASN A 7 16.89 12.47 -7.16
CA ASN A 7 16.98 11.37 -8.12
C ASN A 7 18.21 10.52 -7.83
N VAL A 8 17.99 9.30 -7.32
CA VAL A 8 19.06 8.38 -6.95
C VAL A 8 19.53 7.60 -8.18
N THR A 9 20.64 8.03 -8.78
CA THR A 9 21.18 7.44 -10.02
C THR A 9 22.39 6.53 -9.80
N LYS A 10 22.92 6.48 -8.57
CA LYS A 10 24.08 5.65 -8.22
C LYS A 10 23.63 4.43 -7.42
N ALA A 11 24.01 3.24 -7.88
CA ALA A 11 23.73 1.99 -7.18
C ALA A 11 24.41 1.95 -5.81
N GLY A 12 23.76 1.34 -4.81
CA GLY A 12 24.31 1.28 -3.46
C GLY A 12 24.19 2.59 -2.66
N THR A 13 23.47 3.59 -3.17
CA THR A 13 23.26 4.84 -2.44
C THR A 13 22.43 4.59 -1.18
N VAL A 14 22.86 5.18 -0.07
CA VAL A 14 22.12 5.18 1.19
C VAL A 14 21.69 6.61 1.50
N LEU A 15 20.39 6.82 1.65
CA LEU A 15 19.78 8.06 2.16
C LEU A 15 19.39 7.82 3.62
N SER A 16 20.13 8.42 4.55
CA SER A 16 19.99 8.14 5.99
C SER A 16 19.87 9.45 6.78
N GLY A 17 18.93 9.52 7.72
CA GLY A 17 18.80 10.68 8.62
C GLY A 17 18.28 11.96 7.93
N LEU A 18 17.53 11.84 6.83
CA LEU A 18 17.08 12.99 6.06
C LEU A 18 15.66 13.42 6.45
N ASP A 19 15.40 14.73 6.42
CA ASP A 19 14.04 15.30 6.32
C ASP A 19 13.95 15.94 4.93
N VAL A 20 13.20 15.33 4.01
CA VAL A 20 13.18 15.65 2.58
C VAL A 20 11.90 16.41 2.21
N ARG A 21 12.05 17.66 1.74
CA ARG A 21 10.97 18.53 1.21
C ARG A 21 10.88 18.43 -0.32
N GLY A 22 10.86 17.20 -0.81
CA GLY A 22 10.79 16.85 -2.23
C GLY A 22 10.47 15.37 -2.40
N LEU A 23 10.36 14.95 -3.66
CA LEU A 23 10.08 13.57 -4.03
C LEU A 23 11.38 12.78 -4.19
N VAL A 24 11.37 11.48 -3.87
CA VAL A 24 12.53 10.60 -4.05
C VAL A 24 12.26 9.66 -5.22
N LYS A 25 13.00 9.82 -6.31
CA LYS A 25 12.97 8.94 -7.47
C LYS A 25 14.15 7.97 -7.43
N ILE A 26 13.85 6.68 -7.55
CA ILE A 26 14.84 5.61 -7.64
C ILE A 26 15.16 5.34 -9.11
N SER A 27 16.42 5.58 -9.48
CA SER A 27 16.97 5.36 -10.82
C SER A 27 18.20 4.43 -10.82
N ALA A 28 18.38 3.63 -9.75
CA ALA A 28 19.49 2.70 -9.58
C ALA A 28 19.13 1.56 -8.61
N PRO A 29 19.77 0.38 -8.72
CA PRO A 29 19.54 -0.74 -7.82
C PRO A 29 20.28 -0.60 -6.47
N ASN A 30 19.88 -1.42 -5.50
CA ASN A 30 20.50 -1.52 -4.17
C ASN A 30 20.49 -0.19 -3.41
N VAL A 31 19.41 0.58 -3.52
CA VAL A 31 19.26 1.84 -2.79
C VAL A 31 18.65 1.55 -1.41
N THR A 32 19.16 2.20 -0.38
CA THR A 32 18.57 2.17 0.97
C THR A 32 18.11 3.56 1.36
N ILE A 33 16.89 3.66 1.90
CA ILE A 33 16.36 4.84 2.57
C ILE A 33 16.07 4.43 4.01
N GLU A 34 16.66 5.11 4.97
CA GLU A 34 16.52 4.76 6.39
C GLU A 34 16.45 5.97 7.31
N ASN A 35 15.78 5.82 8.45
CA ASN A 35 15.76 6.81 9.53
C ASN A 35 15.43 8.23 9.03
N SER A 36 14.47 8.33 8.11
CA SER A 36 14.21 9.56 7.37
C SER A 36 12.73 9.96 7.43
N ILE A 37 12.44 11.20 7.06
CA ILE A 37 11.09 11.72 6.85
C ILE A 37 11.01 12.24 5.42
N ILE A 38 10.12 11.69 4.61
CA ILE A 38 9.86 12.15 3.25
C ILE A 38 8.55 12.92 3.26
N ARG A 39 8.65 14.25 3.10
CA ARG A 39 7.50 15.15 3.20
C ARG A 39 7.01 15.68 1.86
N GLY A 40 7.69 15.34 0.78
CA GLY A 40 7.34 15.83 -0.54
C GLY A 40 7.46 17.35 -0.68
N ARG A 41 7.18 17.80 -1.89
CA ARG A 41 6.90 19.20 -2.22
C ARG A 41 5.40 19.38 -2.43
N ALA A 42 4.95 20.61 -2.68
CA ALA A 42 3.62 20.84 -3.22
C ALA A 42 3.46 20.05 -4.54
N MET A 43 2.43 19.21 -4.60
CA MET A 43 2.12 18.41 -5.79
C MET A 43 1.50 19.29 -6.86
N ASN A 44 1.76 18.94 -8.12
CA ASN A 44 1.27 19.63 -9.32
C ASN A 44 0.71 18.64 -10.34
N GLY A 45 0.15 17.54 -9.84
CA GLY A 45 -0.23 16.33 -10.58
C GLY A 45 0.13 15.07 -9.79
N PRO A 46 -0.51 13.93 -10.08
CA PRO A 46 -0.32 12.68 -9.35
C PRO A 46 1.14 12.26 -9.25
N GLY A 47 1.57 11.89 -8.05
CA GLY A 47 2.94 11.48 -7.77
C GLY A 47 3.06 10.67 -6.48
N ALA A 48 4.27 10.18 -6.23
CA ALA A 48 4.60 9.43 -5.03
C ALA A 48 5.76 10.10 -4.28
N LEU A 49 5.73 10.03 -2.95
CA LEU A 49 6.83 10.47 -2.11
C LEU A 49 8.10 9.64 -2.39
N ILE A 50 7.94 8.34 -2.65
CA ILE A 50 9.01 7.46 -3.15
C ILE A 50 8.53 6.77 -4.42
N ASP A 51 9.24 6.98 -5.53
CA ASP A 51 8.96 6.39 -6.85
C ASP A 51 10.05 5.37 -7.22
N ASN A 52 9.65 4.10 -7.35
CA ASN A 52 10.42 3.03 -7.98
C ASN A 52 9.63 2.35 -9.11
N LEU A 53 8.87 3.12 -9.91
CA LEU A 53 8.17 2.65 -11.10
C LEU A 53 9.11 2.06 -12.15
N GLY A 54 10.38 2.50 -12.17
CA GLY A 54 11.43 1.90 -12.98
C GLY A 54 11.77 0.45 -12.59
N GLY A 55 11.30 -0.01 -11.44
CA GLY A 55 11.46 -1.40 -11.00
C GLY A 55 12.89 -1.77 -10.64
N TYR A 56 13.72 -0.79 -10.22
CA TYR A 56 15.10 -1.07 -9.84
C TYR A 56 15.13 -2.00 -8.64
N SER A 57 16.02 -2.98 -8.70
CA SER A 57 16.05 -4.07 -7.73
C SER A 57 16.59 -3.64 -6.37
N ASN A 58 16.14 -4.35 -5.32
CA ASN A 58 16.65 -4.27 -3.96
C ASN A 58 16.58 -2.85 -3.36
N LEU A 59 15.47 -2.14 -3.60
CA LEU A 59 15.17 -0.96 -2.81
C LEU A 59 14.81 -1.38 -1.39
N VAL A 60 15.46 -0.79 -0.39
CA VAL A 60 15.12 -0.96 1.02
C VAL A 60 14.66 0.38 1.57
N VAL A 61 13.49 0.41 2.19
CA VAL A 61 12.98 1.56 2.94
C VAL A 61 12.67 1.09 4.36
N THR A 62 13.38 1.61 5.35
CA THR A 62 13.24 1.18 6.75
C THR A 62 13.13 2.37 7.69
N ASP A 63 12.38 2.26 8.78
CA ASP A 63 12.35 3.27 9.85
C ASP A 63 12.11 4.70 9.32
N THR A 64 11.18 4.83 8.37
CA THR A 64 11.00 6.06 7.59
C THR A 64 9.54 6.49 7.64
N GLU A 65 9.31 7.79 7.84
CA GLU A 65 8.00 8.40 7.79
C GLU A 65 7.74 9.02 6.41
N LEU A 66 6.56 8.76 5.85
CA LEU A 66 6.05 9.39 4.63
C LEU A 66 4.81 10.19 5.02
N SER A 67 4.93 11.52 5.03
CA SER A 67 3.87 12.42 5.47
C SER A 67 3.98 13.75 4.71
N PRO A 68 3.14 13.97 3.67
CA PRO A 68 3.28 15.13 2.82
C PRO A 68 3.04 16.43 3.59
N SER A 69 3.88 17.44 3.35
CA SER A 69 3.77 18.76 4.02
C SER A 69 2.51 19.53 3.64
N THR A 70 1.93 19.20 2.49
CA THR A 70 0.79 19.87 1.89
C THR A 70 -0.20 18.82 1.46
N ALA A 71 -1.42 18.87 2.00
CA ALA A 71 -2.50 18.00 1.59
C ALA A 71 -2.79 18.15 0.09
N SER A 72 -2.91 17.03 -0.63
CA SER A 72 -3.19 17.03 -2.07
C SER A 72 -3.82 15.71 -2.52
N PRO A 73 -4.83 15.74 -3.42
CA PRO A 73 -5.38 14.53 -4.06
C PRO A 73 -4.36 13.81 -4.96
N ASP A 74 -3.18 14.39 -5.16
CA ASP A 74 -2.11 13.83 -5.99
C ASP A 74 -1.06 13.03 -5.20
N ALA A 75 -1.05 13.14 -3.87
CA ALA A 75 0.05 12.65 -3.05
C ALA A 75 -0.15 11.19 -2.63
N ASN A 76 0.67 10.30 -3.18
CA ASN A 76 0.75 8.89 -2.77
C ASN A 76 2.04 8.61 -2.00
N GLY A 77 2.09 7.53 -1.22
CA GLY A 77 3.29 7.14 -0.48
C GLY A 77 4.37 6.55 -1.37
N ILE A 78 4.35 5.23 -1.56
CA ILE A 78 5.33 4.50 -2.40
C ILE A 78 4.65 4.03 -3.69
N TYR A 79 5.30 4.18 -4.84
CA TYR A 79 4.81 3.64 -6.11
C TYR A 79 5.90 2.82 -6.81
N GLY A 80 5.64 1.54 -7.10
CA GLY A 80 6.58 0.69 -7.84
C GLY A 80 6.60 -0.76 -7.38
N TYR A 81 7.76 -1.40 -7.47
CA TYR A 81 7.97 -2.80 -7.10
C TYR A 81 9.46 -3.10 -6.83
N ASN A 82 9.84 -4.36 -6.55
CA ASN A 82 11.19 -4.77 -6.16
C ASN A 82 11.74 -4.05 -4.90
N PHE A 83 10.91 -3.90 -3.87
CA PHE A 83 11.30 -3.23 -2.64
C PHE A 83 10.91 -3.99 -1.36
N THR A 84 11.67 -3.72 -0.29
CA THR A 84 11.30 -4.07 1.08
C THR A 84 11.05 -2.79 1.87
N ALA A 85 9.91 -2.76 2.55
CA ALA A 85 9.37 -1.67 3.33
C ALA A 85 9.19 -2.17 4.77
N THR A 86 9.95 -1.65 5.73
CA THR A 86 9.95 -2.15 7.11
C THR A 86 9.80 -1.01 8.11
N ARG A 87 8.89 -1.13 9.09
CA ARG A 87 8.67 -0.09 10.13
C ARG A 87 8.45 1.31 9.54
N LEU A 88 7.68 1.40 8.47
CA LEU A 88 7.26 2.68 7.94
C LEU A 88 6.08 3.25 8.72
N ASN A 89 6.02 4.57 8.78
CA ASN A 89 4.83 5.32 9.15
C ASN A 89 4.37 6.12 7.93
N ILE A 90 3.31 5.68 7.25
CA ILE A 90 2.78 6.33 6.06
C ILE A 90 1.44 6.96 6.43
N ASN A 91 1.34 8.28 6.32
CA ASN A 91 0.14 9.01 6.71
C ASN A 91 -0.15 10.20 5.81
N ASN A 92 -1.40 10.65 5.84
CA ASN A 92 -1.86 11.83 5.11
C ASN A 92 -1.56 11.78 3.60
N VAL A 93 -1.64 10.59 3.01
CA VAL A 93 -1.56 10.32 1.55
C VAL A 93 -2.90 9.81 1.03
N ILE A 94 -3.11 9.82 -0.30
CA ILE A 94 -4.27 9.18 -0.95
C ILE A 94 -4.07 7.67 -0.91
N ASP A 95 -3.20 7.13 -1.76
CA ASP A 95 -2.78 5.74 -1.66
C ASP A 95 -1.49 5.61 -0.85
N GLY A 96 -1.47 4.67 0.09
CA GLY A 96 -0.28 4.39 0.91
C GLY A 96 0.84 3.79 0.07
N ILE A 97 0.57 2.64 -0.56
CA ILE A 97 1.52 1.94 -1.41
C ILE A 97 0.83 1.42 -2.67
N HIS A 98 1.37 1.80 -3.83
CA HIS A 98 0.89 1.37 -5.13
C HIS A 98 1.88 0.40 -5.78
N ILE A 99 1.50 -0.87 -5.88
CA ILE A 99 2.33 -1.97 -6.35
C ILE A 99 1.99 -2.31 -7.81
N THR A 100 2.98 -2.21 -8.70
CA THR A 100 2.82 -2.43 -10.15
C THR A 100 3.66 -3.57 -10.70
N GLY A 101 4.22 -4.41 -9.83
CA GLY A 101 5.09 -5.50 -10.21
C GLY A 101 5.46 -6.39 -9.02
N SER A 102 6.51 -7.20 -9.20
CA SER A 102 6.84 -8.31 -8.31
C SER A 102 7.79 -7.95 -7.17
N ASN A 103 7.95 -8.89 -6.24
CA ASN A 103 8.95 -8.86 -5.15
C ASN A 103 8.81 -7.64 -4.24
N VAL A 104 7.64 -7.54 -3.62
CA VAL A 104 7.36 -6.50 -2.63
C VAL A 104 7.15 -7.14 -1.27
N SER A 105 7.76 -6.55 -0.25
CA SER A 105 7.48 -6.93 1.12
C SER A 105 7.28 -5.70 1.99
N VAL A 106 6.14 -5.66 2.67
CA VAL A 106 5.78 -4.63 3.66
C VAL A 106 5.70 -5.32 5.01
N ARG A 107 6.49 -4.85 5.98
CA ARG A 107 6.62 -5.47 7.31
C ARG A 107 6.53 -4.45 8.41
N ASP A 108 5.84 -4.80 9.50
CA ASP A 108 5.81 -4.04 10.75
C ASP A 108 5.51 -2.54 10.55
N SER A 109 4.72 -2.21 9.53
CA SER A 109 4.51 -0.84 9.08
C SER A 109 3.11 -0.37 9.43
N TRP A 110 2.94 0.94 9.61
CA TRP A 110 1.65 1.56 9.87
C TRP A 110 1.26 2.49 8.72
N ILE A 111 0.14 2.20 8.06
CA ILE A 111 -0.45 3.02 6.99
C ILE A 111 -1.82 3.50 7.48
N HIS A 112 -2.01 4.82 7.57
CA HIS A 112 -3.16 5.41 8.25
C HIS A 112 -3.42 6.87 7.89
N ASP A 113 -4.46 7.46 8.48
CA ASP A 113 -4.83 8.87 8.29
C ASP A 113 -4.87 9.29 6.81
N HIS A 114 -5.47 8.44 5.97
CA HIS A 114 -5.59 8.67 4.54
C HIS A 114 -6.32 9.99 4.25
N MET A 115 -5.86 10.70 3.23
CA MET A 115 -6.63 11.80 2.68
C MET A 115 -7.78 11.24 1.85
N HIS A 116 -8.96 11.82 2.02
CA HIS A 116 -10.13 11.47 1.22
C HIS A 116 -10.87 12.74 0.79
N TYR A 117 -10.98 12.94 -0.52
CA TYR A 117 -11.72 14.06 -1.10
C TYR A 117 -13.06 13.58 -1.63
N ARG A 118 -14.15 14.29 -1.32
CA ARG A 118 -15.49 13.97 -1.88
C ARG A 118 -15.62 14.26 -3.37
N THR A 119 -14.75 15.14 -3.87
CA THR A 119 -14.69 15.58 -5.27
C THR A 119 -13.22 15.63 -5.64
N ASP A 120 -12.73 14.53 -6.18
CA ASP A 120 -11.34 14.33 -6.57
C ASP A 120 -11.19 14.55 -8.09
N PRO A 121 -10.38 15.53 -8.54
CA PRO A 121 -10.13 15.73 -9.96
C PRO A 121 -9.47 14.53 -10.63
N ASN A 122 -8.67 13.74 -9.91
CA ASN A 122 -8.04 12.52 -10.42
C ASN A 122 -9.04 11.39 -10.65
N GLN A 123 -10.23 11.50 -10.07
CA GLN A 123 -11.37 10.59 -10.26
C GLN A 123 -12.50 11.25 -11.08
N GLY A 124 -12.20 12.28 -11.88
CA GLY A 124 -13.20 12.94 -12.71
C GLY A 124 -14.32 13.63 -11.92
N GLY A 125 -14.06 14.02 -10.66
CA GLY A 125 -15.00 14.68 -9.77
C GLY A 125 -15.80 13.74 -8.86
N SER A 126 -15.58 12.43 -8.92
CA SER A 126 -16.09 11.49 -7.91
C SER A 126 -15.22 11.51 -6.64
N PRO A 127 -15.63 10.86 -5.54
CA PRO A 127 -14.77 10.72 -4.37
C PRO A 127 -13.43 10.04 -4.68
N SER A 128 -12.40 10.37 -3.90
CA SER A 128 -11.08 9.75 -3.98
C SER A 128 -11.17 8.24 -3.82
N HIS A 129 -10.25 7.55 -4.50
CA HIS A 129 -9.92 6.17 -4.20
C HIS A 129 -8.66 6.19 -3.35
N ASP A 130 -8.81 5.98 -2.05
CA ASP A 130 -7.72 5.97 -1.07
C ASP A 130 -7.54 4.57 -0.47
N ASP A 131 -6.61 3.81 -1.06
CA ASP A 131 -6.24 2.47 -0.64
C ASP A 131 -5.00 2.50 0.27
N GLY A 132 -5.00 1.69 1.33
CA GLY A 132 -3.78 1.43 2.12
C GLY A 132 -2.67 0.89 1.24
N ILE A 133 -2.96 -0.21 0.55
CA ILE A 133 -2.09 -0.84 -0.44
C ILE A 133 -2.92 -1.24 -1.65
N GLN A 134 -2.56 -0.73 -2.84
CA GLN A 134 -3.16 -1.15 -4.11
C GLN A 134 -2.20 -2.05 -4.89
N VAL A 135 -2.66 -3.22 -5.33
CA VAL A 135 -1.88 -4.18 -6.13
C VAL A 135 -2.48 -4.31 -7.53
N GLN A 136 -1.77 -3.76 -8.53
CA GLN A 136 -2.22 -3.76 -9.92
C GLN A 136 -1.61 -4.87 -10.78
N ALA A 137 -0.47 -5.41 -10.36
CA ALA A 137 0.21 -6.54 -10.99
C ALA A 137 1.32 -7.04 -10.05
N GLY A 138 1.74 -8.29 -10.20
CA GLY A 138 2.96 -8.76 -9.55
C GLY A 138 2.92 -10.20 -9.06
N ASN A 139 4.10 -10.77 -8.88
CA ASN A 139 4.29 -12.04 -8.19
C ASN A 139 5.06 -11.80 -6.89
N ASN A 140 4.75 -12.55 -5.84
CA ASN A 140 5.49 -12.51 -4.57
C ASN A 140 5.37 -11.12 -3.90
N VAL A 141 4.16 -10.82 -3.43
CA VAL A 141 3.83 -9.61 -2.67
C VAL A 141 3.40 -10.03 -1.27
N SER A 142 4.02 -9.46 -0.24
CA SER A 142 3.73 -9.80 1.16
C SER A 142 3.50 -8.57 2.01
N VAL A 143 2.51 -8.64 2.90
CA VAL A 143 2.21 -7.64 3.94
C VAL A 143 2.08 -8.39 5.25
N THR A 144 2.99 -8.13 6.19
CA THR A 144 3.08 -8.90 7.43
C THR A 144 3.28 -8.02 8.66
N GLY A 145 2.72 -8.37 9.81
CA GLY A 145 2.98 -7.66 11.07
C GLY A 145 2.52 -6.19 11.06
N SER A 146 1.74 -5.78 10.07
CA SER A 146 1.48 -4.36 9.77
C SER A 146 0.12 -3.91 10.29
N ARG A 147 -0.01 -2.60 10.49
CA ARG A 147 -1.25 -1.93 10.87
C ARG A 147 -1.76 -1.10 9.70
N LEU A 148 -2.98 -1.35 9.22
CA LEU A 148 -3.58 -0.59 8.12
C LEU A 148 -4.93 -0.05 8.57
N THR A 149 -5.09 1.27 8.67
CA THR A 149 -6.33 1.88 9.18
C THR A 149 -6.77 3.07 8.33
N ASP A 150 -8.03 3.48 8.54
CA ASP A 150 -8.57 4.77 8.09
C ASP A 150 -8.71 4.98 6.58
N SER A 151 -8.29 4.01 5.75
CA SER A 151 -8.58 4.00 4.31
C SER A 151 -10.09 4.01 4.06
N HIS A 152 -10.58 4.85 3.14
CA HIS A 152 -12.01 4.89 2.78
C HIS A 152 -12.39 3.85 1.71
N SER A 153 -11.44 3.44 0.87
CA SER A 153 -11.63 2.43 -0.17
C SER A 153 -11.37 1.02 0.32
N ALA A 154 -10.13 0.69 0.67
CA ALA A 154 -9.74 -0.58 1.27
C ALA A 154 -8.36 -0.46 1.94
N ALA A 155 -8.12 -1.24 3.00
CA ALA A 155 -6.76 -1.39 3.53
C ALA A 155 -5.86 -2.09 2.51
N VAL A 156 -6.40 -3.09 1.79
CA VAL A 156 -5.75 -3.71 0.63
C VAL A 156 -6.74 -3.86 -0.52
N GLN A 157 -6.38 -3.32 -1.69
CA GLN A 157 -7.12 -3.45 -2.93
C GLN A 157 -6.27 -4.15 -3.99
N ILE A 158 -6.62 -5.38 -4.36
CA ILE A 158 -6.03 -6.05 -5.52
C ILE A 158 -6.94 -5.82 -6.72
N THR A 159 -6.46 -5.13 -7.75
CA THR A 159 -7.27 -4.78 -8.94
C THR A 159 -6.90 -5.58 -10.17
N GLN A 160 -5.65 -6.04 -10.29
CA GLN A 160 -5.08 -6.56 -11.54
C GLN A 160 -5.26 -5.58 -12.73
N ASP A 161 -5.04 -4.27 -12.53
CA ASP A 161 -5.16 -3.26 -13.61
C ASP A 161 -4.08 -3.35 -14.68
N ARG A 162 -2.88 -3.81 -14.31
CA ARG A 162 -1.70 -3.79 -15.19
C ARG A 162 -1.23 -5.19 -15.58
N GLY A 163 -1.68 -6.22 -14.88
CA GLY A 163 -1.18 -7.57 -15.05
C GLY A 163 -1.73 -8.54 -14.02
N ALA A 164 -1.43 -9.82 -14.22
CA ALA A 164 -1.78 -10.85 -13.26
C ALA A 164 -1.05 -10.65 -11.93
N VAL A 165 -1.73 -11.07 -10.86
CA VAL A 165 -1.24 -11.13 -9.49
C VAL A 165 -1.17 -12.59 -9.06
N SER A 166 -0.08 -12.95 -8.38
CA SER A 166 0.11 -14.29 -7.82
C SER A 166 1.02 -14.26 -6.59
N ASN A 167 0.88 -15.26 -5.73
CA ASN A 167 1.65 -15.41 -4.50
C ASN A 167 1.57 -14.14 -3.62
N PHE A 168 0.32 -13.71 -3.35
CA PHE A 168 0.02 -12.61 -2.45
C PHE A 168 -0.16 -13.14 -1.03
N THR A 169 0.48 -12.53 -0.04
CA THR A 169 0.37 -12.90 1.37
C THR A 169 -0.03 -11.68 2.21
N PHE A 170 -1.06 -11.84 3.03
CA PHE A 170 -1.48 -10.88 4.05
C PHE A 170 -1.62 -11.62 5.38
N SER A 171 -0.62 -11.50 6.25
CA SER A 171 -0.60 -12.29 7.49
C SER A 171 -0.17 -11.52 8.73
N ASP A 172 -0.73 -11.87 9.89
CA ASP A 172 -0.36 -11.25 11.18
C ASP A 172 -0.52 -9.72 11.18
N ASN A 173 -1.54 -9.21 10.48
CA ASN A 173 -1.82 -7.78 10.41
C ASN A 173 -3.01 -7.40 11.29
N PHE A 174 -3.03 -6.14 11.71
CA PHE A 174 -4.26 -5.47 12.09
C PHE A 174 -4.75 -4.60 10.93
N ALA A 175 -5.99 -4.77 10.49
CA ALA A 175 -6.58 -3.92 9.46
C ALA A 175 -8.00 -3.47 9.78
N ASP A 176 -8.30 -2.20 9.55
CA ASP A 176 -9.61 -1.61 9.78
C ASP A 176 -9.97 -0.56 8.73
N GLY A 177 -11.26 -0.32 8.55
CA GLY A 177 -11.78 0.60 7.53
C GLY A 177 -11.98 -0.05 6.16
N GLY A 178 -12.14 0.82 5.15
CA GLY A 178 -12.48 0.47 3.78
C GLY A 178 -13.98 0.23 3.56
N ALA A 179 -14.39 0.08 2.30
CA ALA A 179 -15.68 -0.48 1.94
C ALA A 179 -15.76 -1.94 2.40
N CYS A 180 -14.78 -2.72 1.94
CA CYS A 180 -14.33 -3.95 2.54
C CYS A 180 -12.84 -3.78 2.83
N THR A 181 -12.34 -4.32 3.94
CA THR A 181 -10.97 -4.06 4.38
C THR A 181 -9.94 -4.64 3.39
N VAL A 182 -10.15 -5.86 2.90
CA VAL A 182 -9.39 -6.47 1.81
C VAL A 182 -10.34 -6.77 0.66
N ASN A 183 -10.05 -6.21 -0.51
CA ASN A 183 -10.84 -6.38 -1.72
C ASN A 183 -9.99 -6.99 -2.84
N ILE A 184 -10.45 -8.11 -3.40
CA ILE A 184 -9.77 -8.82 -4.48
C ILE A 184 -10.64 -8.81 -5.73
N ALA A 185 -10.10 -8.29 -6.82
CA ALA A 185 -10.70 -8.36 -8.15
C ALA A 185 -9.77 -9.09 -9.13
N GLU A 186 -10.36 -9.87 -10.04
CA GLU A 186 -9.62 -10.64 -11.04
C GLU A 186 -9.44 -9.89 -12.37
N LYS A 187 -10.33 -8.94 -12.68
CA LYS A 187 -10.42 -8.28 -14.01
C LYS A 187 -10.26 -9.30 -15.16
N SER A 188 -9.55 -8.95 -16.23
CA SER A 188 -9.32 -9.82 -17.38
C SER A 188 -8.19 -10.83 -17.19
N TYR A 189 -7.49 -10.82 -16.05
CA TYR A 189 -6.34 -11.68 -15.79
C TYR A 189 -6.70 -12.98 -15.05
N GLY A 190 -7.93 -13.08 -14.57
CA GLY A 190 -8.46 -14.29 -13.95
C GLY A 190 -7.95 -14.52 -12.52
N PRO A 191 -8.09 -15.76 -12.01
CA PRO A 191 -7.89 -16.04 -10.58
C PRO A 191 -6.47 -15.83 -10.10
N ILE A 192 -6.34 -15.25 -8.90
CA ILE A 192 -5.06 -15.11 -8.22
C ILE A 192 -4.63 -16.49 -7.70
N ARG A 193 -3.43 -16.92 -8.06
CA ARG A 193 -2.83 -18.19 -7.64
C ARG A 193 -1.96 -17.96 -6.41
N GLY A 194 -2.09 -18.81 -5.39
CA GLY A 194 -1.24 -18.77 -4.19
C GLY A 194 -1.54 -17.60 -3.25
N ALA A 195 -2.78 -17.11 -3.21
CA ALA A 195 -3.19 -16.10 -2.25
C ALA A 195 -3.30 -16.70 -0.84
N THR A 196 -2.74 -16.02 0.15
CA THR A 196 -2.76 -16.41 1.56
C THR A 196 -3.21 -15.21 2.39
N ILE A 197 -4.24 -15.39 3.22
CA ILE A 197 -4.73 -14.39 4.17
C ILE A 197 -4.93 -15.12 5.49
N THR A 198 -3.98 -14.97 6.44
CA THR A 198 -4.02 -15.75 7.69
C THR A 198 -3.64 -14.94 8.92
N ASP A 199 -4.14 -15.35 10.08
CA ASP A 199 -3.67 -14.83 11.37
C ASP A 199 -3.88 -13.30 11.55
N ASN A 200 -4.86 -12.71 10.86
CA ASN A 200 -5.11 -11.27 10.92
C ASN A 200 -6.23 -10.92 11.91
N SER A 201 -6.11 -9.73 12.49
CA SER A 201 -7.15 -9.07 13.27
C SER A 201 -7.82 -7.97 12.44
N PHE A 202 -9.13 -8.03 12.29
CA PHE A 202 -9.91 -7.05 11.53
C PHE A 202 -10.76 -6.20 12.45
N GLY A 203 -10.70 -4.89 12.30
CA GLY A 203 -11.64 -4.00 12.97
C GLY A 203 -13.06 -4.09 12.35
N ARG A 204 -13.96 -3.25 12.87
CA ARG A 204 -15.39 -3.24 12.52
C ARG A 204 -15.80 -2.01 11.74
N ASP A 205 -14.87 -1.12 11.41
CA ASP A 205 -15.14 0.17 10.77
C ASP A 205 -15.23 0.09 9.23
N SER A 206 -15.38 -1.13 8.69
CA SER A 206 -15.70 -1.31 7.27
C SER A 206 -17.08 -0.73 6.95
N ARG A 207 -17.18 0.14 5.94
CA ARG A 207 -18.44 0.77 5.52
C ARG A 207 -19.50 -0.26 5.11
N LEU A 208 -19.11 -1.37 4.49
CA LEU A 208 -20.00 -2.52 4.32
C LEU A 208 -19.90 -3.40 5.56
N ALA A 209 -20.97 -3.44 6.34
CA ALA A 209 -21.01 -4.14 7.62
C ALA A 209 -20.34 -5.52 7.58
N ASN A 210 -19.34 -5.72 8.44
CA ASN A 210 -18.59 -6.97 8.60
C ASN A 210 -17.96 -7.47 7.29
N CYS A 211 -17.41 -6.56 6.48
CA CYS A 211 -16.71 -6.93 5.25
C CYS A 211 -15.19 -6.83 5.42
N ALA A 212 -14.59 -7.77 6.15
CA ALA A 212 -13.13 -7.83 6.25
C ALA A 212 -12.48 -8.28 4.94
N VAL A 213 -13.02 -9.29 4.26
CA VAL A 213 -12.48 -9.78 2.99
C VAL A 213 -13.59 -10.04 1.98
N ILE A 214 -13.42 -9.56 0.76
CA ILE A 214 -14.27 -9.87 -0.40
C ILE A 214 -13.43 -10.36 -1.57
N ALA A 215 -13.85 -11.47 -2.20
CA ALA A 215 -13.14 -12.04 -3.34
C ALA A 215 -14.08 -12.87 -4.25
N PRO A 216 -13.78 -12.96 -5.56
CA PRO A 216 -14.40 -13.94 -6.46
C PRO A 216 -14.13 -15.37 -6.00
N THR A 217 -15.14 -16.24 -6.12
CA THR A 217 -15.05 -17.65 -5.67
C THR A 217 -14.04 -18.50 -6.45
N THR A 218 -13.60 -18.00 -7.60
CA THR A 218 -12.60 -18.60 -8.49
C THR A 218 -11.18 -18.42 -7.98
N THR A 219 -10.90 -17.34 -7.26
CA THR A 219 -9.65 -17.15 -6.51
C THR A 219 -9.68 -18.01 -5.25
N LYS A 220 -8.78 -18.99 -5.18
CA LYS A 220 -8.64 -19.86 -4.00
C LYS A 220 -7.61 -19.24 -3.06
N ILE A 221 -8.08 -18.89 -1.87
CA ILE A 221 -7.28 -18.24 -0.83
C ILE A 221 -7.06 -19.26 0.27
N ASP A 222 -5.81 -19.47 0.65
CA ASP A 222 -5.50 -20.10 1.93
C ASP A 222 -5.91 -19.13 3.03
N PHE A 223 -6.92 -19.51 3.81
CA PHE A 223 -7.66 -18.60 4.68
C PHE A 223 -7.89 -19.25 6.04
N ALA A 224 -7.19 -18.76 7.07
CA ALA A 224 -7.23 -19.34 8.41
C ALA A 224 -6.97 -18.28 9.49
N HIS A 225 -7.53 -18.48 10.68
CA HIS A 225 -7.26 -17.66 11.88
C HIS A 225 -7.43 -16.15 11.68
N ASN A 226 -8.42 -15.74 10.89
CA ASN A 226 -8.78 -14.34 10.73
C ASN A 226 -9.97 -14.03 11.62
N TYR A 227 -9.83 -13.04 12.50
CA TYR A 227 -10.84 -12.70 13.50
C TYR A 227 -11.19 -11.22 13.42
N PHE A 228 -12.46 -10.90 13.66
CA PHE A 228 -12.82 -9.55 13.99
C PHE A 228 -12.46 -9.25 15.44
N VAL A 229 -12.01 -8.03 15.71
CA VAL A 229 -11.85 -7.51 17.05
C VAL A 229 -12.96 -6.50 17.36
N PRO A 230 -13.40 -6.36 18.61
CA PRO A 230 -12.86 -6.99 19.83
C PRO A 230 -13.52 -8.33 20.21
N ASP A 231 -14.42 -8.89 19.38
CA ASP A 231 -15.26 -10.02 19.78
C ASP A 231 -14.77 -11.41 19.35
N ASP A 232 -13.57 -11.47 18.75
CA ASP A 232 -12.90 -12.69 18.26
C ASP A 232 -13.78 -13.56 17.36
N THR A 233 -14.73 -12.95 16.64
CA THR A 233 -15.57 -13.69 15.70
C THR A 233 -14.79 -14.00 14.42
N LEU A 234 -14.92 -15.23 13.92
CA LEU A 234 -14.25 -15.63 12.69
C LEU A 234 -14.72 -14.79 11.50
N VAL A 235 -13.75 -14.28 10.75
CA VAL A 235 -14.01 -13.65 9.45
C VAL A 235 -14.40 -14.73 8.44
N ALA A 236 -15.37 -14.41 7.59
CA ALA A 236 -15.65 -15.19 6.39
C ALA A 236 -15.41 -14.34 5.15
N ILE A 237 -14.92 -14.97 4.08
CA ILE A 237 -14.76 -14.31 2.79
C ILE A 237 -16.16 -14.05 2.20
N LYS A 238 -16.48 -12.79 1.93
CA LYS A 238 -17.68 -12.44 1.18
C LYS A 238 -17.47 -12.71 -0.31
N LYS A 239 -18.54 -13.11 -0.99
CA LYS A 239 -18.54 -13.30 -2.43
C LYS A 239 -18.50 -11.94 -3.13
N GLY A 240 -17.43 -11.70 -3.90
CA GLY A 240 -17.28 -10.60 -4.85
C GLY A 240 -17.76 -10.94 -6.25
#